data_AF-A0A3B8NHX5-F1
#
_entry.id   AF-A0A3B8NHX5-F1
#
_cell.length_a   1.000
_cell.length_b   1.000
_cell.length_c   1.000
_cell.angle_alpha   90.00
_cell.angle_beta   90.00
_cell.angle_gamma   90.00
#
_symmetry.space_group_name_H-M   'P 1'
#
loop_
_entity.id
_entity.type
_entity.pdbx_description
1 polymer ?
#
loop_
_entity_poly.entity_id
_entity_poly.type
_entity_poly.pdbx_seq_one_letter_code
_entity_poly.pdbx_strand_id
1 'polypeptide(L)'
;MIIARGLVALILIPFVGFIHFLLATQFEVYERRPIWVFVVILASLIVLARLLIRSDRNRKAVLMLNIFAWSLAITLIWWLEFYSQYSPLKTNYSFGQKINFVEPEGLVDTKGNPVSLGNFINKNKFTLLTFYRGHW
;
A
#
# COMPACT_ATOMS: atom_id res chain seq x y z
N MET A 1 -15.08 -27.12 -15.29
CA MET A 1 -15.01 -25.68 -15.66
C MET A 1 -15.43 -24.72 -14.55
N ILE A 2 -16.46 -25.03 -13.72
CA ILE A 2 -16.95 -24.15 -12.63
C ILE A 2 -15.86 -23.87 -11.58
N ILE A 3 -15.15 -24.91 -11.10
CA ILE A 3 -14.11 -24.76 -10.07
C ILE A 3 -12.91 -23.93 -10.57
N ALA A 4 -12.52 -24.07 -11.84
CA ALA A 4 -11.43 -23.29 -12.44
C ALA A 4 -11.71 -21.78 -12.39
N ARG A 5 -12.97 -21.36 -12.64
CA ARG A 5 -13.38 -19.95 -12.52
C ARG A 5 -13.28 -19.44 -11.08
N GLY A 6 -13.62 -20.28 -10.10
CA GLY A 6 -13.44 -19.97 -8.68
C GLY A 6 -11.97 -19.83 -8.29
N LEU A 7 -11.10 -20.70 -8.79
CA LEU A 7 -9.65 -20.60 -8.58
C LEU A 7 -9.06 -19.31 -9.17
N VAL A 8 -9.45 -18.95 -10.39
CA VAL A 8 -9.02 -17.69 -11.02
C VAL A 8 -9.45 -16.49 -10.17
N ALA A 9 -10.70 -16.45 -9.72
CA ALA A 9 -11.19 -15.39 -8.84
C ALA A 9 -10.44 -15.33 -7.51
N LEU A 10 -10.10 -16.48 -6.92
CA LEU A 10 -9.31 -16.53 -5.68
C LEU A 10 -7.89 -15.97 -5.88
N ILE A 11 -7.23 -16.32 -6.99
CA ILE A 11 -5.85 -15.89 -7.29
C ILE A 11 -5.78 -14.39 -7.63
N LEU A 12 -6.84 -13.82 -8.23
CA LEU A 12 -6.89 -12.40 -8.55
C LEU A 12 -6.78 -11.49 -7.32
N ILE A 13 -7.26 -11.94 -6.16
CA ILE A 13 -7.22 -11.16 -4.90
C ILE A 13 -5.78 -10.85 -4.46
N PRO A 14 -4.89 -11.82 -4.23
CA PRO A 14 -3.50 -11.52 -3.88
C PRO A 14 -2.73 -10.89 -5.04
N PHE A 15 -3.07 -11.23 -6.30
CA PHE A 15 -2.38 -10.69 -7.47
C PHE A 15 -2.59 -9.18 -7.62
N VAL A 16 -3.82 -8.68 -7.39
CA VAL A 16 -4.10 -7.25 -7.47
C VAL A 16 -3.36 -6.47 -6.37
N GLY A 17 -3.24 -7.05 -5.17
CA GLY A 17 -2.43 -6.50 -4.09
C GLY A 17 -0.94 -6.43 -4.44
N PHE A 18 -0.42 -7.48 -5.07
CA PHE A 18 0.97 -7.52 -5.55
C PHE A 18 1.25 -6.47 -6.64
N ILE A 19 0.33 -6.27 -7.58
CA ILE A 19 0.47 -5.20 -8.60
C ILE A 19 0.50 -3.82 -7.92
N HIS A 20 -0.39 -3.56 -6.97
CA HIS A 20 -0.40 -2.30 -6.24
C HIS A 20 0.93 -2.07 -5.50
N PHE A 21 1.45 -3.13 -4.85
CA PHE A 21 2.75 -3.08 -4.19
C PHE A 21 3.91 -2.81 -5.18
N LEU A 22 3.93 -3.46 -6.34
CA LEU A 22 4.94 -3.22 -7.37
C LEU A 22 4.89 -1.78 -7.91
N LEU A 23 3.69 -1.26 -8.15
CA LEU A 23 3.50 0.12 -8.60
C LEU A 23 4.01 1.13 -7.57
N ALA A 24 3.74 0.90 -6.28
CA ALA A 24 4.21 1.75 -5.20
C ALA A 24 5.74 1.68 -5.00
N THR A 25 6.36 0.51 -5.20
CA THR A 25 7.79 0.28 -4.89
C THR A 25 8.73 0.55 -6.06
N GLN A 26 8.36 0.16 -7.29
CA GLN A 26 9.22 0.28 -8.47
C GLN A 26 8.93 1.53 -9.30
N PHE A 27 7.68 2.00 -9.29
CA PHE A 27 7.23 3.10 -10.14
C PHE A 27 6.80 4.34 -9.36
N GLU A 28 6.96 4.34 -8.03
CA GLU A 28 6.61 5.45 -7.14
C GLU A 28 5.15 5.93 -7.28
N VAL A 29 4.25 5.06 -7.72
CA VAL A 29 2.83 5.37 -7.86
C VAL A 29 2.14 5.14 -6.52
N TYR A 30 2.08 6.19 -5.69
CA TYR A 30 1.45 6.16 -4.37
C TYR A 30 -0.01 6.58 -4.42
N GLU A 31 -0.91 5.60 -4.46
CA GLU A 31 -2.34 5.86 -4.34
C GLU A 31 -2.79 5.73 -2.88
N ARG A 32 -3.34 6.81 -2.31
CA ARG A 32 -3.89 6.78 -0.95
C ARG A 32 -5.03 5.77 -0.80
N ARG A 33 -5.84 5.61 -1.84
CA ARG A 33 -6.96 4.66 -1.90
C ARG A 33 -7.04 4.07 -3.31
N PRO A 34 -6.47 2.88 -3.54
CA PRO A 34 -6.46 2.30 -4.87
C PRO A 34 -7.84 1.72 -5.22
N ILE A 35 -8.74 2.58 -5.73
CA ILE A 35 -10.14 2.23 -6.05
C ILE A 35 -10.20 1.00 -6.97
N TRP A 36 -9.30 0.91 -7.94
CA TRP A 36 -9.22 -0.22 -8.88
C TRP A 36 -8.96 -1.56 -8.18
N VAL A 37 -8.15 -1.59 -7.11
CA VAL A 37 -7.91 -2.80 -6.31
C VAL A 37 -9.21 -3.28 -5.67
N PHE A 38 -9.96 -2.37 -5.05
CA PHE A 38 -11.25 -2.69 -4.43
C PHE A 38 -12.27 -3.22 -5.45
N VAL A 39 -12.32 -2.65 -6.66
CA VAL A 39 -13.21 -3.12 -7.73
C VAL A 39 -12.89 -4.56 -8.13
N VAL A 40 -11.61 -4.91 -8.29
CA VAL A 40 -11.18 -6.27 -8.66
C VAL A 40 -11.48 -7.28 -7.54
N ILE A 41 -11.21 -6.92 -6.28
CA ILE A 41 -11.55 -7.77 -5.12
C ILE A 41 -13.05 -8.04 -5.09
N LEU A 42 -13.86 -6.99 -5.23
CA LEU A 42 -15.32 -7.09 -5.13
C LEU A 42 -15.91 -7.92 -6.27
N ALA A 43 -15.41 -7.75 -7.51
CA ALA A 43 -15.77 -8.60 -8.64
C ALA A 43 -15.41 -10.09 -8.38
N SER A 44 -14.24 -10.35 -7.81
CA SER A 44 -13.79 -11.72 -7.47
C SER A 44 -14.69 -12.38 -6.42
N LEU A 45 -15.07 -11.62 -5.38
CA LEU A 45 -16.00 -12.08 -4.34
C LEU A 45 -17.40 -12.37 -4.90
N ILE A 46 -17.91 -11.54 -5.81
CA ILE A 46 -19.20 -11.78 -6.48
C ILE A 46 -19.18 -13.10 -7.27
N VAL A 47 -18.10 -13.35 -8.02
CA VAL A 47 -17.94 -14.60 -8.79
C VAL A 47 -17.95 -15.81 -7.87
N LEU A 48 -17.25 -15.74 -6.74
CA LEU A 48 -17.17 -16.83 -5.75
C LEU A 48 -18.48 -17.07 -5.00
N ALA A 49 -19.19 -16.00 -4.63
CA ALA A 49 -20.51 -16.09 -4.01
C ALA A 49 -21.53 -16.71 -4.97
N ARG A 50 -21.52 -16.29 -6.25
CA ARG A 50 -22.35 -16.91 -7.28
C ARG A 50 -22.01 -18.39 -7.49
N LEU A 51 -20.73 -18.74 -7.39
CA LEU A 51 -20.28 -20.15 -7.46
C LEU A 51 -20.88 -20.97 -6.32
N LEU A 52 -20.89 -20.42 -5.10
CA LEU A 52 -21.42 -21.08 -3.91
C LEU A 52 -22.92 -21.35 -4.02
N ILE A 53 -23.68 -20.38 -4.53
CA ILE A 53 -25.13 -20.50 -4.72
C ILE A 53 -25.48 -21.58 -5.75
N ARG A 54 -24.68 -21.71 -6.81
CA ARG A 54 -24.94 -22.64 -7.93
C ARG A 54 -24.30 -24.02 -7.75
N SER A 55 -23.60 -24.26 -6.65
CA SER A 55 -22.80 -25.46 -6.45
C SER A 55 -23.58 -26.58 -5.77
N ASP A 56 -24.22 -27.45 -6.55
CA ASP A 56 -24.87 -28.67 -6.03
C ASP A 56 -23.86 -29.79 -5.72
N ARG A 57 -22.80 -29.92 -6.53
CA ARG A 57 -21.69 -30.87 -6.34
C ARG A 57 -20.46 -30.14 -5.82
N ASN A 58 -19.71 -30.76 -4.89
CA ASN A 58 -18.49 -30.19 -4.27
C ASN A 58 -18.71 -28.91 -3.44
N ARG A 59 -19.91 -28.73 -2.88
CA ARG A 59 -20.28 -27.55 -2.07
C ARG A 59 -19.31 -27.25 -0.93
N LYS A 60 -18.76 -28.27 -0.27
CA LYS A 60 -17.74 -28.11 0.78
C LYS A 60 -16.47 -27.42 0.26
N ALA A 61 -15.98 -27.81 -0.92
CA ALA A 61 -14.80 -27.20 -1.52
C ALA A 61 -15.06 -25.74 -1.93
N VAL A 62 -16.24 -25.46 -2.51
CA VAL A 62 -16.63 -24.10 -2.90
C VAL A 62 -16.82 -23.19 -1.67
N LEU A 63 -17.34 -23.75 -0.58
CA LEU A 63 -17.44 -23.04 0.70
C LEU A 63 -16.05 -22.67 1.23
N MET A 64 -15.10 -23.62 1.24
CA MET A 64 -13.73 -23.35 1.64
C MET A 64 -13.09 -22.25 0.78
N LEU A 65 -13.26 -22.30 -0.55
CA LEU A 65 -12.76 -21.25 -1.45
C LEU A 65 -13.33 -19.86 -1.09
N ASN A 66 -14.61 -19.79 -0.75
CA ASN A 66 -15.22 -18.53 -0.31
C ASN A 66 -14.62 -18.03 1.01
N ILE A 67 -14.49 -18.91 2.00
CA ILE A 67 -13.89 -18.55 3.31
C ILE A 67 -12.47 -18.02 3.11
N PHE A 68 -11.64 -18.70 2.31
CA PHE A 68 -10.29 -18.25 1.98
C PHE A 68 -10.29 -16.90 1.25
N ALA A 69 -11.15 -16.71 0.27
CA ALA A 69 -11.23 -15.46 -0.48
C ALA A 69 -11.66 -14.27 0.39
N TRP A 70 -12.65 -14.46 1.27
CA TRP A 70 -13.07 -13.43 2.20
C TRP A 70 -11.96 -13.07 3.20
N SER A 71 -11.26 -14.08 3.72
CA SER A 71 -10.10 -13.85 4.59
C SER A 71 -9.01 -13.03 3.88
N LEU A 72 -8.63 -13.44 2.66
CA LEU A 72 -7.66 -12.71 1.82
C LEU A 72 -8.10 -11.27 1.52
N ALA A 73 -9.37 -11.08 1.18
CA ALA A 73 -9.91 -9.76 0.89
C ALA A 73 -9.85 -8.85 2.13
N ILE A 74 -10.25 -9.35 3.30
CA ILE A 74 -10.21 -8.58 4.56
C ILE A 74 -8.77 -8.21 4.91
N THR A 75 -7.84 -9.17 4.86
CA THR A 75 -6.42 -8.93 5.15
C THR A 75 -5.83 -7.90 4.19
N LEU A 76 -6.13 -8.02 2.88
CA LEU A 76 -5.62 -7.09 1.88
C LEU A 76 -6.21 -5.69 2.05
N ILE A 77 -7.51 -5.57 2.30
CA ILE A 77 -8.17 -4.28 2.57
C ILE A 77 -7.59 -3.63 3.82
N TRP A 78 -7.40 -4.40 4.89
CA TRP A 78 -6.77 -3.91 6.12
C TRP A 78 -5.35 -3.41 5.85
N TRP A 79 -4.54 -4.18 5.12
CA TRP A 79 -3.18 -3.77 4.76
C TRP A 79 -3.20 -2.48 3.93
N LEU A 80 -4.12 -2.36 2.97
CA LEU A 80 -4.25 -1.17 2.14
C LEU A 80 -4.63 0.07 2.96
N GLU A 81 -5.66 -0.01 3.81
CA GLU A 81 -6.17 1.15 4.54
C GLU A 81 -5.27 1.59 5.69
N PHE A 82 -4.62 0.65 6.40
CA PHE A 82 -3.87 0.98 7.61
C PHE A 82 -2.36 1.02 7.43
N TYR A 83 -1.84 0.22 6.50
CA TYR A 83 -0.40 -0.01 6.41
C TYR A 83 0.22 0.63 5.16
N SER A 84 -0.50 0.59 4.03
CA SER A 84 -0.05 1.23 2.78
C SER A 84 -0.37 2.73 2.72
N GLN A 85 -1.27 3.21 3.58
CA GLN A 85 -1.60 4.64 3.67
C GLN A 85 -0.51 5.39 4.41
N TYR A 86 0.23 6.20 3.66
CA TYR A 86 1.09 7.18 4.28
C TYR A 86 0.33 8.47 4.57
N SER A 87 0.53 9.01 5.78
CA SER A 87 0.10 10.38 6.08
C SER A 87 0.71 11.33 5.04
N PRO A 88 -0.10 12.20 4.40
CA PRO A 88 0.46 13.25 3.57
C PRO A 88 1.35 14.13 4.46
N LEU A 89 2.50 14.54 3.93
CA LEU A 89 3.33 15.58 4.54
C LEU A 89 2.50 16.86 4.56
N LYS A 90 1.80 17.14 5.67
CA LYS A 90 1.01 18.35 5.90
C LYS A 90 1.92 19.55 6.22
N THR A 91 2.98 19.74 5.45
CA THR A 91 3.87 20.89 5.60
C THR A 91 3.83 21.71 4.34
N ASN A 92 2.78 22.54 4.23
CA ASN A 92 2.70 23.58 3.21
C ASN A 92 3.61 24.74 3.63
N TYR A 93 4.91 24.59 3.43
CA TYR A 93 5.81 25.74 3.49
C TYR A 93 5.53 26.63 2.28
N SER A 94 5.16 27.88 2.52
CA SER A 94 4.99 28.86 1.45
C SER A 94 6.35 29.36 0.97
N PHE A 95 6.43 29.75 -0.30
CA PHE A 95 7.67 30.33 -0.85
C PHE A 95 8.05 31.59 -0.07
N GLY A 96 9.31 31.68 0.37
CA GLY A 96 9.80 32.78 1.20
C GLY A 96 9.49 32.66 2.70
N GLN A 97 8.77 31.62 3.13
CA GLN A 97 8.55 31.36 4.55
C GLN A 97 9.85 30.92 5.22
N LYS A 98 10.18 31.55 6.36
CA LYS A 98 11.24 31.06 7.23
C LYS A 98 10.81 29.72 7.82
N ILE A 99 11.51 28.66 7.45
CA ILE A 99 11.25 27.32 7.97
C ILE A 99 11.85 27.24 9.38
N ASN A 100 11.00 27.15 10.40
CA ASN A 100 11.42 26.73 11.74
C ASN A 100 11.59 25.22 11.71
N PHE A 101 12.83 24.78 11.48
CA PHE A 101 13.17 23.38 11.43
C PHE A 101 13.24 22.82 12.86
N VAL A 102 12.43 21.82 13.16
CA VAL A 102 12.63 20.99 14.36
C VAL A 102 13.61 19.90 13.96
N GLU A 103 14.69 19.76 14.73
CA GLU A 103 15.74 18.81 14.42
C GLU A 103 15.19 17.39 14.52
N PRO A 104 15.20 16.61 13.42
CA PRO A 104 14.67 15.25 13.46
C PRO A 104 15.56 14.38 14.35
N GLU A 105 14.95 13.70 15.33
CA GLU A 105 15.65 12.75 16.18
C GLU A 105 16.20 11.58 15.33
N GLY A 106 17.45 11.20 15.57
CA GLY A 106 18.06 10.02 14.96
C GLY A 106 18.55 10.18 13.52
N LEU A 107 18.69 11.40 12.99
CA LEU A 107 19.32 11.61 11.69
C LEU A 107 20.82 11.27 11.78
N VAL A 108 21.27 10.33 10.95
CA VAL A 108 22.68 9.91 10.86
C VAL A 108 23.19 9.97 9.43
N ASP A 109 24.50 10.16 9.27
CA ASP A 109 25.15 10.04 7.96
C ASP A 109 25.31 8.57 7.53
N THR A 110 25.85 8.34 6.34
CA THR A 110 26.12 7.00 5.81
C THR A 110 27.15 6.21 6.63
N LYS A 111 27.81 6.82 7.61
CA LYS A 111 28.78 6.22 8.51
C LYS A 111 28.21 6.03 9.93
N GLY A 112 26.94 6.37 10.15
CA GLY A 112 26.27 6.25 11.44
C GLY A 112 26.56 7.41 12.41
N ASN A 113 27.22 8.48 11.96
CA ASN A 113 27.46 9.65 12.81
C ASN A 113 26.20 10.51 12.88
N PRO A 114 25.84 11.05 14.07
CA PRO A 114 24.70 11.95 14.20
C PRO A 114 24.90 13.21 13.36
N VAL A 115 23.88 13.60 12.62
CA VAL A 115 23.88 14.77 11.73
C VAL A 115 22.88 15.82 12.23
N SER A 116 23.39 17.01 12.52
CA SER A 116 22.56 18.19 12.80
C SER A 116 22.23 18.94 11.52
N LEU A 117 20.98 18.86 11.09
CA LEU A 117 20.46 19.57 9.91
C LEU A 117 20.59 21.09 10.06
N GLY A 118 20.39 21.61 11.27
CA GLY A 118 20.52 23.04 11.57
C GLY A 118 21.92 23.57 11.26
N ASN A 119 22.96 22.81 11.61
CA ASN A 119 24.34 23.20 11.31
C ASN A 119 24.62 23.26 9.80
N PHE A 120 24.07 22.33 9.01
CA PHE A 120 24.23 22.33 7.55
C PHE A 120 23.52 23.52 6.88
N ILE A 121 22.31 23.83 7.33
CA ILE A 121 21.53 24.96 6.82
C ILE A 121 22.22 26.29 7.16
N ASN A 122 22.71 26.45 8.39
CA ASN A 122 23.33 27.70 8.84
C ASN A 122 24.72 27.97 8.23
N LYS A 123 25.46 26.90 7.89
CA LYS A 123 26.81 27.03 7.31
C LYS A 123 26.76 27.42 5.83
N ASN A 124 25.70 27.06 5.11
CA ASN A 124 25.63 27.24 3.66
C ASN A 124 24.66 28.36 3.29
N LYS A 125 25.01 29.17 2.29
CA LYS A 125 24.13 30.24 1.77
C LYS A 125 22.83 29.70 1.16
N PHE A 126 22.91 28.49 0.59
CA PHE A 126 21.78 27.77 0.00
C PHE A 126 21.89 26.29 0.38
N THR A 127 20.75 25.63 0.64
CA THR A 127 20.70 24.20 0.95
C THR A 127 19.48 23.58 0.26
N LEU A 128 19.71 22.51 -0.50
CA LEU A 128 18.64 21.68 -1.06
C LEU A 128 18.43 20.48 -0.14
N LEU A 129 17.24 20.37 0.43
CA LEU A 129 16.84 19.19 1.19
C LEU A 129 15.95 18.33 0.31
N THR A 130 16.41 17.10 0.04
CA THR A 130 15.62 16.12 -0.68
C THR A 130 15.17 15.06 0.30
N PHE A 131 13.85 14.97 0.49
CA PHE A 131 13.24 13.95 1.34
C PHE A 131 12.83 12.79 0.47
N TYR A 132 13.60 11.71 0.54
CA TYR A 132 13.19 10.43 -0.02
C TYR A 132 12.37 9.70 1.03
N ARG A 133 11.20 9.20 0.63
CA ARG A 133 10.53 8.18 1.43
C ARG A 133 11.33 6.90 1.22
N GLY A 134 12.10 6.49 2.22
CA GLY A 134 12.69 5.16 2.21
C GLY A 134 11.56 4.14 2.13
N HIS A 135 11.52 3.38 1.04
CA HIS A 135 11.00 2.02 1.15
C HIS A 135 12.03 1.22 1.92
N TRP A 136 11.54 0.45 2.89
CA TRP A 136 12.16 -0.76 3.46
C TRP A 136 13.64 -0.98 3.18
#